data_AF-A0A954XBL1-F1
#
_entry.id   AF-A0A954XBL1-F1
#
_cell.length_a   1.000
_cell.length_b   1.000
_cell.length_c   1.000
_cell.angle_alpha   90.00
_cell.angle_beta   90.00
_cell.angle_gamma   90.00
#
_symmetry.space_group_name_H-M   'P 1'
#
loop_
_entity.id
_entity.type
_entity.pdbx_description
1 polymer ?
#
loop_
_entity_poly.entity_id
_entity_poly.type
_entity_poly.pdbx_seq_one_letter_code
_entity_poly.pdbx_strand_id
1 'polypeptide(L)'
;LNEIERDTGSRPEVLLYRGAWQEYEAHEIEIAVPLSPNDLLKKRQAIFMHESQKDEALFPGSDPREFWQRAEDRNKGTADRFNQIGLPEFFAIEAFVRWNGVPI
;
A
#
# COMPACT_ATOMS: atom_id res chain seq x y z
N LEU A 1 -4.08 20.65 -3.69
CA LEU A 1 -4.93 20.17 -4.80
C LEU A 1 -5.58 21.31 -5.58
N ASN A 2 -6.21 22.30 -4.91
CA ASN A 2 -6.82 23.44 -5.61
C ASN A 2 -5.83 24.21 -6.52
N GLU A 3 -4.57 24.32 -6.09
CA GLU A 3 -3.50 24.90 -6.90
C GLU A 3 -3.20 24.07 -8.17
N ILE A 4 -3.02 22.75 -8.04
CA ILE A 4 -2.81 21.85 -9.18
C ILE A 4 -3.99 21.89 -10.16
N GLU A 5 -5.21 21.96 -9.65
CA GLU A 5 -6.43 22.04 -10.46
C GLU A 5 -6.49 23.36 -11.24
N ARG A 6 -6.16 24.49 -10.59
CA ARG A 6 -6.08 25.79 -11.25
C ARG A 6 -5.01 25.81 -12.35
N ASP A 7 -3.86 25.19 -12.10
CA ASP A 7 -2.71 25.29 -12.98
C ASP A 7 -2.76 24.27 -14.15
N THR A 8 -3.35 23.09 -13.93
CA THR A 8 -3.42 22.03 -14.96
C THR A 8 -4.81 21.86 -15.58
N GLY A 9 -5.85 22.51 -15.04
CA GLY A 9 -7.25 22.33 -15.45
C GLY A 9 -7.87 21.00 -15.03
N SER A 10 -7.14 20.17 -14.26
CA SER A 10 -7.64 18.90 -13.74
C SER A 10 -7.15 18.67 -12.31
N ARG A 11 -8.01 18.10 -11.47
CA ARG A 11 -7.65 17.72 -10.11
C ARG A 11 -7.22 16.24 -10.09
N PRO A 12 -6.00 15.91 -9.61
CA PRO A 12 -5.59 14.52 -9.50
C PRO A 12 -6.37 13.81 -8.40
N GLU A 13 -6.62 12.51 -8.59
CA GLU A 13 -7.07 11.63 -7.52
C GLU A 13 -5.94 11.43 -6.50
N VAL A 14 -6.30 11.41 -5.22
CA VAL A 14 -5.36 11.13 -4.12
C VAL A 14 -5.73 9.81 -3.49
N LEU A 15 -4.79 8.87 -3.53
CA LEU A 15 -4.94 7.53 -2.96
C LEU A 15 -4.13 7.43 -1.66
N LEU A 16 -4.80 6.98 -0.61
CA LEU A 16 -4.25 6.78 0.72
C LEU A 16 -3.90 5.30 0.91
N TYR A 17 -2.67 5.04 1.37
CA TYR A 17 -2.21 3.71 1.77
C TYR A 17 -1.84 3.72 3.27
N ARG A 18 -1.93 2.57 3.95
CA ARG A 18 -1.75 2.45 5.42
C ARG A 18 -0.30 2.16 5.88
N GLY A 19 0.68 2.37 5.02
CA GLY A 19 2.07 2.04 5.32
C GLY A 19 2.32 0.53 5.35
N ALA A 20 3.36 0.09 6.08
CA ALA A 20 3.72 -1.33 6.20
C ALA A 20 3.29 -1.99 7.52
N TRP A 21 2.69 -1.24 8.45
CA TRP A 21 2.33 -1.75 9.78
C TRP A 21 0.89 -2.25 9.86
N GLN A 22 -0.02 -1.61 9.14
CA GLN A 22 -1.44 -1.93 9.15
C GLN A 22 -1.97 -1.89 7.73
N GLU A 23 -3.01 -2.68 7.47
CA GLU A 23 -3.79 -2.64 6.24
C GLU A 23 -5.23 -2.22 6.56
N TYR A 24 -5.93 -1.72 5.54
CA TYR A 24 -7.39 -1.56 5.60
C TYR A 24 -8.12 -2.90 5.77
N GLU A 25 -9.26 -2.88 6.45
CA GLU A 25 -10.18 -4.01 6.43
C GLU A 25 -10.81 -4.16 5.05
N ALA A 26 -11.20 -5.39 4.67
CA ALA A 26 -11.63 -5.68 3.29
C ALA A 26 -12.79 -4.80 2.81
N HIS A 27 -13.68 -4.39 3.71
CA HIS A 27 -14.83 -3.52 3.40
C HIS A 27 -14.48 -2.03 3.31
N GLU A 28 -13.30 -1.61 3.77
CA GLU A 28 -12.80 -0.24 3.66
C GLU A 28 -12.03 -0.01 2.35
N ILE A 29 -11.56 -1.08 1.70
CA ILE A 29 -10.75 -0.99 0.47
C ILE A 29 -11.60 -0.50 -0.69
N GLU A 30 -11.26 0.65 -1.25
CA GLU A 30 -11.96 1.23 -2.41
C GLU A 30 -11.28 0.92 -3.75
N ILE A 31 -9.96 0.66 -3.72
CA ILE A 31 -9.18 0.26 -4.87
C ILE A 31 -8.24 -0.88 -4.46
N ALA A 32 -8.37 -2.01 -5.15
CA ALA A 32 -7.49 -3.15 -5.02
C ALA A 32 -6.70 -3.32 -6.32
N VAL A 33 -5.38 -3.18 -6.25
CA VAL A 33 -4.47 -3.32 -7.39
C VAL A 33 -3.78 -4.68 -7.30
N PRO A 34 -4.09 -5.63 -8.20
CA PRO A 34 -3.42 -6.92 -8.21
C PRO A 34 -1.96 -6.78 -8.66
N LEU A 35 -1.06 -7.46 -7.98
CA LEU A 35 0.38 -7.45 -8.25
C LEU A 35 0.83 -8.82 -8.70
N SER A 36 1.63 -8.87 -9.78
CA SER A 36 2.36 -10.07 -10.16
C SER A 36 3.59 -10.28 -9.27
N PRO A 37 4.23 -11.48 -9.30
CA PRO A 37 5.50 -11.70 -8.63
C PRO A 37 6.58 -10.69 -9.02
N ASN A 38 6.61 -10.28 -10.29
CA ASN A 38 7.58 -9.31 -10.80
C ASN A 38 7.31 -7.89 -10.27
N ASP A 39 6.03 -7.49 -10.14
CA ASP A 39 5.67 -6.19 -9.58
C ASP A 39 6.05 -6.10 -8.10
N LEU A 40 5.86 -7.20 -7.37
CA LEU A 40 6.24 -7.27 -5.96
C LEU A 40 7.76 -7.21 -5.78
N LEU A 41 8.53 -7.87 -6.65
CA LEU A 41 10.00 -7.76 -6.67
C LEU A 41 10.46 -6.31 -6.94
N LYS A 42 9.88 -5.63 -7.94
CA LYS A 42 10.18 -4.22 -8.23
C LYS A 42 9.85 -3.33 -7.03
N LYS A 43 8.71 -3.57 -6.38
CA LYS A 43 8.29 -2.84 -5.18
C LYS A 43 9.31 -3.00 -4.04
N ARG A 44 9.78 -4.22 -3.79
CA ARG A 44 10.81 -4.48 -2.77
C ARG A 44 12.11 -3.74 -3.07
N GLN A 45 12.56 -3.76 -4.32
CA GLN A 45 13.75 -3.02 -4.74
C GLN A 45 13.56 -1.51 -4.53
N ALA A 46 12.38 -0.97 -4.88
CA ALA A 46 12.06 0.45 -4.66
C ALA A 46 12.09 0.82 -3.16
N ILE A 47 11.51 -0.02 -2.29
CA ILE A 47 11.58 0.16 -0.83
C ILE A 47 13.03 0.12 -0.35
N PHE A 48 13.82 -0.86 -0.82
CA PHE A 48 15.22 -1.01 -0.42
C PHE A 48 16.12 0.16 -0.87
N MET A 49 15.85 0.73 -2.05
CA MET A 49 16.59 1.89 -2.56
C MET A 49 16.27 3.17 -1.78
N HIS A 50 15.13 3.24 -1.10
CA HIS A 50 14.75 4.40 -0.30
C HIS A 50 15.37 4.28 1.11
N GLU A 51 16.60 4.77 1.27
CA GLU A 51 17.41 4.58 2.49
C GLU A 51 16.73 5.02 3.80
N SER A 52 15.78 5.96 3.77
CA SER A 52 15.01 6.33 4.97
C SER A 52 14.05 5.24 5.49
N GLN A 53 13.99 4.08 4.83
CA GLN A 53 13.29 2.87 5.28
C GLN A 53 14.23 1.68 5.55
N LYS A 54 15.54 1.87 5.42
CA LYS A 54 16.59 0.87 5.71
C LYS A 54 17.08 0.91 7.15
N ASP A 55 17.15 2.11 7.73
CA ASP A 55 17.59 2.25 9.12
C ASP A 55 16.45 1.86 10.06
N GLU A 56 16.80 1.21 11.17
CA GLU A 56 15.88 0.84 12.25
C GLU A 56 14.82 1.92 12.43
N ALA A 57 13.53 1.54 12.35
CA ALA A 57 12.45 2.48 12.57
C ALA A 57 12.76 3.29 13.83
N LEU A 58 12.64 4.63 13.79
CA LEU A 58 12.88 5.51 14.94
C LEU A 58 12.15 5.06 16.22
N PHE A 59 11.10 4.24 16.05
CA PHE A 59 10.47 3.44 17.08
C PHE A 59 10.43 1.97 16.60
N PRO A 60 11.43 1.14 16.93
CA PRO A 60 11.35 -0.27 16.63
C PRO A 60 10.24 -0.86 17.51
N GLY A 61 9.10 -1.16 16.90
CA GLY A 61 8.09 -1.99 17.53
C GLY A 61 8.65 -3.39 17.82
N SER A 62 7.83 -4.27 18.38
CA SER A 62 8.22 -5.65 18.69
C SER A 62 8.45 -6.55 17.46
N ASP A 63 8.29 -6.04 16.23
CA ASP A 63 8.44 -6.79 14.99
C ASP A 63 9.83 -6.54 14.37
N PRO A 64 10.73 -7.53 14.37
CA PRO A 64 12.10 -7.38 13.89
C PRO A 64 12.23 -7.39 12.36
N ARG A 65 11.12 -7.60 11.63
CA ARG A 65 11.14 -7.71 10.17
C ARG A 65 11.42 -6.37 9.49
N GLU A 66 12.20 -6.42 8.41
CA GLU A 66 12.46 -5.26 7.56
C GLU A 66 11.16 -4.72 6.95
N PHE A 67 11.12 -3.43 6.63
CA PHE A 67 9.91 -2.80 6.08
C PHE A 67 9.41 -3.51 4.81
N TRP A 68 10.32 -3.93 3.93
CA TRP A 68 9.95 -4.63 2.69
C TRP A 68 9.30 -5.99 2.95
N GLN A 69 9.72 -6.71 4.01
CA GLN A 69 9.14 -8.00 4.39
C GLN A 69 7.71 -7.80 4.85
N ARG A 70 7.48 -6.81 5.71
CA ARG A 70 6.15 -6.46 6.20
C ARG A 70 5.23 -5.97 5.08
N ALA A 71 5.75 -5.16 4.17
CA ALA A 71 5.01 -4.72 3.00
C ALA A 71 4.61 -5.90 2.09
N GLU A 72 5.52 -6.84 1.82
CA GLU A 72 5.27 -8.06 1.05
C GLU A 72 4.20 -8.94 1.71
N ASP A 73 4.38 -9.27 3.00
CA ASP A 73 3.47 -10.13 3.75
C ASP A 73 2.05 -9.52 3.81
N ARG A 74 1.96 -8.20 3.98
CA ARG A 74 0.69 -7.48 3.95
C ARG A 74 0.00 -7.62 2.58
N ASN A 75 0.73 -7.39 1.48
CA ASN A 75 0.14 -7.48 0.16
C ASN A 75 -0.37 -8.90 -0.16
N LYS A 76 0.37 -9.94 0.26
CA LYS A 76 -0.07 -11.33 0.13
C LYS A 76 -1.28 -11.61 1.02
N GLY A 77 -1.25 -11.15 2.27
CA GLY A 77 -2.38 -11.30 3.20
C GLY A 77 -3.67 -10.66 2.68
N THR A 78 -3.60 -9.52 2.01
CA THR A 78 -4.78 -8.91 1.36
C THR A 78 -5.32 -9.78 0.24
N ALA A 79 -4.45 -10.39 -0.58
CA ALA A 79 -4.86 -11.32 -1.62
C ALA A 79 -5.49 -12.60 -1.06
N ASP A 80 -4.89 -13.16 -0.01
CA ASP A 80 -5.41 -14.34 0.69
C ASP A 80 -6.80 -14.08 1.28
N ARG A 81 -7.00 -12.91 1.90
CA ARG A 81 -8.33 -12.50 2.43
C ARG A 81 -9.36 -12.38 1.32
N PHE A 82 -8.99 -11.80 0.18
CA PHE A 82 -9.89 -11.70 -0.98
C PHE A 82 -10.27 -13.09 -1.50
N ASN A 83 -9.30 -13.99 -1.62
CA ASN A 83 -9.56 -15.38 -2.03
C ASN A 83 -10.51 -16.10 -1.05
N GLN A 84 -10.31 -15.92 0.26
CA GLN A 84 -11.15 -16.55 1.30
C GLN A 84 -12.62 -16.12 1.25
N ILE A 85 -12.92 -14.91 0.76
CA ILE A 85 -14.30 -14.43 0.59
C ILE A 85 -14.85 -14.69 -0.83
N GLY A 86 -14.12 -15.44 -1.66
CA GLY A 86 -14.55 -15.88 -2.99
C GLY A 86 -14.27 -14.88 -4.13
N LEU A 87 -13.43 -13.87 -3.90
CA LEU A 87 -12.95 -13.00 -4.97
C LEU A 87 -11.81 -13.66 -5.76
N PRO A 88 -11.50 -13.15 -6.97
CA PRO A 88 -10.41 -13.71 -7.79
C PRO A 88 -9.07 -13.77 -7.04
N GLU A 89 -8.36 -14.87 -7.27
CA GLU A 89 -7.04 -15.12 -6.68
C GLU A 89 -5.96 -14.29 -7.39
N PHE A 90 -5.11 -13.65 -6.59
CA PHE A 90 -3.96 -12.88 -7.07
C PHE A 90 -2.74 -13.23 -6.22
N PHE A 91 -1.53 -13.05 -6.77
CA PHE A 91 -0.30 -13.30 -6.02
C PHE A 91 -0.13 -12.36 -4.84
N ALA A 92 -0.48 -11.08 -5.02
CA ALA A 92 -0.55 -10.09 -3.96
C ALA A 92 -1.50 -8.95 -4.39
N ILE A 93 -2.03 -8.18 -3.43
CA ILE A 93 -2.90 -7.03 -3.69
C ILE A 93 -2.38 -5.81 -2.93
N GLU A 94 -2.29 -4.67 -3.61
CA GLU A 94 -2.13 -3.37 -2.98
C GLU A 94 -3.51 -2.71 -2.77
N ALA A 95 -3.76 -2.23 -1.55
CA ALA A 95 -5.02 -1.63 -1.18
C ALA A 95 -4.90 -0.12 -1.03
N PHE A 96 -5.89 0.62 -1.54
CA PHE A 96 -5.99 2.06 -1.39
C PHE A 96 -7.42 2.50 -1.05
N VAL A 97 -7.49 3.64 -0.37
CA VAL A 97 -8.72 4.42 -0.13
C VAL A 97 -8.56 5.78 -0.79
N ARG A 98 -9.60 6.29 -1.43
CA ARG A 98 -9.61 7.63 -2.01
C ARG A 98 -9.72 8.67 -0.91
N TRP A 99 -8.91 9.70 -1.01
CA TRP A 99 -9.02 10.83 -0.11
C TRP A 99 -10.35 11.58 -0.35
N ASN A 100 -11.14 11.75 0.71
CA ASN A 100 -12.45 12.40 0.65
C ASN A 100 -12.39 13.94 0.68
N GLY A 101 -11.20 14.54 0.68
CA GLY A 101 -11.01 15.99 0.75
C GLY A 101 -10.95 16.58 2.16
N VAL A 102 -11.12 15.77 3.21
CA VAL A 102 -10.99 16.18 4.61
C VAL A 102 -9.59 15.83 5.12
N PRO A 103 -8.83 16.77 5.73
CA PRO A 103 -7.55 16.44 6.35
C PRO A 103 -7.67 15.26 7.33
N ILE A 104 -6.71 14.34 7.24
CA ILE A 104 -6.54 13.17 8.14
C ILE A 104 -5.87 13.57 9.44
#